data_AF-A0A3D3JZG0-F1
#
_entry.id   AF-A0A3D3JZG0-F1
#
_cell.length_a   1.000
_cell.length_b   1.000
_cell.length_c   1.000
_cell.angle_alpha   90.00
_cell.angle_beta   90.00
_cell.angle_gamma   90.00
#
_symmetry.space_group_name_H-M   'P 1'
#
loop_
_entity.id
_entity.type
_entity.pdbx_description
1 polymer ?
#
loop_
_entity_poly.entity_id
_entity_poly.type
_entity_poly.pdbx_seq_one_letter_code
_entity_poly.pdbx_strand_id
1 'polypeptide(L)'
;AILVNRNKNDRAQTSDFPNSYTKVIFGGENYLYTEADLANVWAKGLAYSAGAAGGAVASTLNTGKGIVWDFKNQEFNIFKNCTDYNDFIKDKSAEDVQKCENQQPNNLQVREAVMKIK
;
A
#
# COMPACT_ATOMS: atom_id res chain seq x y z
N ALA A 1 10.16 -7.51 6.16
CA ALA A 1 10.77 -7.15 4.85
C ALA A 1 10.13 -5.89 4.27
N ILE A 2 8.81 -5.88 4.00
CA ILE A 2 8.10 -4.76 3.36
C ILE A 2 8.42 -3.41 4.01
N LEU A 3 8.13 -3.24 5.30
CA LEU A 3 8.36 -1.96 5.98
C LEU A 3 9.85 -1.59 6.10
N VAL A 4 10.76 -2.56 6.06
CA VAL A 4 12.20 -2.31 6.19
C VAL A 4 12.79 -1.83 4.87
N ASN A 5 12.40 -2.46 3.76
CA ASN A 5 12.91 -2.20 2.41
C ASN A 5 11.93 -1.39 1.55
N ARG A 6 11.11 -0.55 2.17
CA ARG A 6 10.14 0.28 1.46
C ARG A 6 10.81 1.46 0.77
N ASN A 7 10.16 2.00 -0.27
CA ASN A 7 10.54 3.26 -0.87
C ASN A 7 10.63 4.34 0.21
N LYS A 8 11.67 5.19 0.13
CA LYS A 8 11.96 6.23 1.13
C LYS A 8 10.83 7.22 1.37
N ASN A 9 9.89 7.37 0.42
CA ASN A 9 8.72 8.23 0.52
C ASN A 9 7.52 7.54 1.20
N ASP A 10 7.57 6.22 1.39
CA ASP A 10 6.51 5.43 2.04
C ASP A 10 6.68 5.37 3.55
N ARG A 11 7.01 6.50 4.17
CA ARG A 11 7.26 6.58 5.61
C ARG A 11 5.97 6.42 6.41
N ALA A 12 6.16 6.06 7.69
CA ALA A 12 5.11 6.00 8.69
C ALA A 12 3.98 5.02 8.38
N GLN A 13 4.27 3.83 7.84
CA GLN A 13 3.33 2.71 7.77
C GLN A 13 3.62 1.68 8.87
N THR A 14 2.57 1.03 9.39
CA THR A 14 2.63 -0.04 10.39
C THR A 14 1.55 -1.08 10.13
N SER A 15 1.62 -2.21 10.84
CA SER A 15 0.60 -3.26 10.87
C SER A 15 0.36 -3.68 12.32
N ASP A 16 -0.84 -4.16 12.63
CA ASP A 16 -1.13 -4.75 13.95
C ASP A 16 -0.41 -6.09 14.16
N PHE A 17 -0.06 -6.77 13.07
CA PHE A 17 0.64 -8.05 13.09
C PHE A 17 2.01 -7.89 12.43
N PRO A 18 2.99 -7.30 13.12
CA PRO A 18 4.35 -7.20 12.58
C PRO A 18 4.92 -8.59 12.32
N ASN A 19 5.65 -8.74 11.22
CA ASN A 19 6.23 -10.00 10.74
C ASN A 19 5.19 -11.07 10.31
N SER A 20 3.96 -10.66 10.00
CA SER A 20 3.00 -11.54 9.35
C SER A 20 3.47 -11.97 7.95
N TYR A 21 2.96 -13.11 7.50
CA TYR A 21 3.12 -13.58 6.14
C TYR A 21 2.01 -13.01 5.25
N THR A 22 2.41 -12.47 4.10
CA THR A 22 1.49 -12.00 3.07
C THR A 22 1.85 -12.68 1.74
N LYS A 23 0.85 -13.28 1.08
CA LYS A 23 1.05 -14.04 -0.16
C LYS A 23 1.17 -13.11 -1.36
N VAL A 24 2.13 -13.36 -2.24
CA VAL A 24 2.16 -12.71 -3.56
C VAL A 24 0.91 -13.11 -4.36
N ILE A 25 0.19 -12.10 -4.85
CA ILE A 25 -1.04 -12.32 -5.61
C ILE A 25 -0.69 -12.52 -7.10
N PHE A 26 0.18 -11.67 -7.64
CA PHE A 26 0.66 -11.77 -9.02
C PHE A 26 2.17 -11.52 -9.08
N GLY A 27 2.85 -12.24 -9.97
CA GLY A 27 4.23 -11.96 -10.34
C GLY A 27 4.32 -11.66 -11.84
N GLY A 28 5.11 -10.66 -12.20
CA GLY A 28 5.51 -10.33 -13.56
C GLY A 28 7.04 -10.41 -13.69
N GLU A 29 7.57 -9.96 -14.83
CA GLU A 29 9.01 -9.94 -15.10
C GLU A 29 9.74 -8.94 -14.19
N ASN A 30 9.11 -7.79 -13.91
CA ASN A 30 9.74 -6.69 -13.18
C ASN A 30 9.20 -6.48 -11.77
N TYR A 31 8.04 -7.06 -11.44
CA TYR A 31 7.30 -6.74 -10.22
C TYR A 31 6.66 -7.96 -9.57
N LEU A 32 6.63 -7.98 -8.23
CA LEU A 32 5.69 -8.81 -7.46
C LEU A 32 4.64 -7.91 -6.83
N TYR A 33 3.38 -8.26 -7.02
CA TYR A 33 2.26 -7.57 -6.40
C TYR A 33 1.70 -8.38 -5.23
N THR A 34 1.47 -7.68 -4.13
CA THR A 34 0.84 -8.24 -2.96
C THR A 34 -0.01 -7.19 -2.24
N GLU A 35 -0.80 -7.64 -1.28
CA GLU A 35 -1.63 -6.77 -0.47
C GLU A 35 -1.44 -7.11 1.01
N ALA A 36 -1.39 -6.08 1.84
CA ALA A 36 -1.31 -6.23 3.28
C ALA A 36 -2.10 -5.15 4.01
N ASP A 37 -2.62 -5.49 5.18
CA ASP A 37 -3.30 -4.56 6.07
C ASP A 37 -2.29 -3.67 6.76
N LEU A 38 -2.25 -2.42 6.30
CA LEU A 38 -1.34 -1.39 6.79
C LEU A 38 -2.12 -0.14 7.18
N ALA A 39 -1.57 0.59 8.15
CA ALA A 39 -2.08 1.87 8.60
C ALA A 39 -0.94 2.89 8.74
N ASN A 40 -1.30 4.18 8.73
CA ASN A 40 -0.35 5.22 9.08
C ASN A 40 -0.05 5.21 10.60
N VAL A 41 1.24 5.19 10.96
CA VAL A 41 1.72 5.15 12.37
C VAL A 41 1.20 6.34 13.17
N TRP A 42 1.21 7.54 12.60
CA TRP A 42 0.75 8.75 13.27
C TRP A 42 -0.76 8.77 13.44
N ALA A 43 -1.51 8.33 12.43
CA ALA A 43 -2.96 8.20 12.55
C ALA A 43 -3.34 7.22 13.67
N LYS A 44 -2.64 6.08 13.77
CA LYS A 44 -2.81 5.15 14.90
C LYS A 44 -2.41 5.75 16.24
N GLY A 45 -1.25 6.40 16.32
CA GLY A 45 -0.79 7.06 17.54
C GLY A 45 -1.79 8.11 18.05
N LEU A 46 -2.33 8.92 17.14
CA LEU A 46 -3.38 9.89 17.46
C LEU A 46 -4.66 9.19 17.94
N ALA A 47 -5.10 8.14 17.27
CA ALA A 47 -6.29 7.39 17.69
C ALA A 47 -6.11 6.82 19.11
N TYR A 48 -4.99 6.17 19.41
CA TYR A 48 -4.72 5.61 20.74
C TYR A 48 -4.71 6.65 21.86
N SER A 49 -4.40 7.92 21.56
CA SER A 49 -4.41 8.99 22.57
C SER A 49 -5.80 9.25 23.17
N ALA A 50 -6.87 8.79 22.53
CA ALA A 50 -8.25 8.87 23.02
C ALA A 50 -8.67 7.71 23.95
N GLY A 51 -7.71 6.95 24.50
CA GLY A 51 -7.98 5.86 25.45
C GLY A 51 -8.72 4.68 24.82
N ALA A 52 -9.64 4.05 25.57
CA ALA A 52 -10.33 2.82 25.12
C ALA A 52 -11.15 3.03 23.82
N ALA A 53 -11.85 4.16 23.69
CA ALA A 53 -12.54 4.52 22.45
C ALA A 53 -11.57 4.71 21.28
N GLY A 54 -10.40 5.28 21.57
CA GLY A 54 -9.29 5.43 20.65
C GLY A 54 -8.73 4.11 20.11
N GLY A 55 -8.68 3.06 20.95
CA GLY A 55 -8.26 1.73 20.53
C GLY A 55 -9.18 1.11 19.48
N ALA A 56 -10.50 1.30 19.61
CA ALA A 56 -11.47 0.84 18.62
C ALA A 56 -11.27 1.57 17.28
N VAL A 57 -11.08 2.89 17.31
CA VAL A 57 -10.77 3.68 16.11
C VAL A 57 -9.45 3.26 15.47
N ALA A 58 -8.40 3.03 16.28
CA ALA A 58 -7.10 2.62 15.75
C ALA A 58 -7.19 1.30 14.97
N SER A 59 -8.04 0.37 15.39
CA SER A 59 -8.22 -0.91 14.70
C SER A 59 -8.87 -0.78 13.31
N THR A 60 -9.71 0.24 13.09
CA THR A 60 -10.37 0.46 11.80
C THR A 60 -9.49 1.18 10.79
N LEU A 61 -8.33 1.70 11.21
CA LEU A 61 -7.38 2.41 10.34
C LEU A 61 -6.53 1.46 9.49
N ASN A 62 -6.49 0.15 9.82
CA ASN A 62 -5.86 -0.82 8.94
C ASN A 62 -6.75 -1.02 7.72
N THR A 63 -6.16 -0.77 6.56
CA THR A 63 -6.81 -0.99 5.27
C THR A 63 -5.90 -1.86 4.41
N GLY A 64 -6.49 -2.73 3.59
CA GLY A 64 -5.74 -3.47 2.60
C GLY A 64 -5.11 -2.54 1.57
N LYS A 65 -3.78 -2.45 1.58
CA LYS A 65 -2.99 -1.62 0.66
C LYS A 65 -2.28 -2.49 -0.36
N GLY A 66 -2.27 -2.03 -1.61
CA GLY A 66 -1.46 -2.60 -2.67
C GLY A 66 0.02 -2.31 -2.45
N ILE A 67 0.85 -3.31 -2.70
CA ILE A 67 2.30 -3.26 -2.50
C ILE A 67 2.97 -3.90 -3.71
N VAL A 68 3.88 -3.16 -4.33
CA VAL A 68 4.71 -3.65 -5.42
C VAL A 68 6.14 -3.79 -4.94
N TRP A 69 6.69 -5.00 -5.05
CA TRP A 69 8.14 -5.20 -5.00
C TRP A 69 8.72 -4.92 -6.38
N ASP A 70 9.58 -3.90 -6.47
CA ASP A 70 10.33 -3.55 -7.67
C ASP A 70 11.70 -4.25 -7.62
N PHE A 71 11.90 -5.24 -8.50
CA PHE A 71 13.15 -6.01 -8.53
C PHE A 71 14.36 -5.16 -8.89
N LYS A 72 14.19 -4.18 -9.77
CA LYS A 72 15.27 -3.35 -10.31
C LYS A 72 15.80 -2.39 -9.24
N ASN A 73 14.87 -1.77 -8.51
CA ASN A 73 15.21 -0.82 -7.46
C ASN A 73 15.39 -1.46 -6.08
N GLN A 74 15.07 -2.77 -5.96
CA GLN A 74 15.16 -3.55 -4.71
C GLN A 74 14.37 -2.91 -3.56
N GLU A 75 13.19 -2.35 -3.87
CA GLU A 75 12.34 -1.67 -2.91
C GLU A 75 10.87 -2.06 -3.02
N PHE A 76 10.16 -1.96 -1.89
CA PHE A 76 8.70 -2.07 -1.85
C PHE A 76 8.06 -0.69 -2.00
N ASN A 77 7.25 -0.51 -3.04
CA ASN A 77 6.38 0.64 -3.19
C ASN A 77 5.02 0.30 -2.57
N ILE A 78 4.58 1.11 -1.61
CA ILE A 78 3.31 0.95 -0.89
C ILE A 78 2.34 2.01 -1.38
N PHE A 79 1.21 1.60 -1.93
CA PHE A 79 0.16 2.53 -2.36
C PHE A 79 -0.62 3.03 -1.14
N LYS A 80 -0.08 4.02 -0.41
CA LYS A 80 -0.71 4.56 0.82
C LYS A 80 -2.01 5.29 0.48
N ASN A 81 -2.03 5.90 -0.70
CA ASN A 81 -3.15 6.63 -1.28
C ASN A 81 -3.14 6.48 -2.82
N CYS A 82 -4.16 7.04 -3.46
CA CYS A 82 -4.33 6.97 -4.90
C CYS A 82 -3.24 7.72 -5.67
N THR A 83 -2.68 8.79 -5.11
CA THR A 83 -1.55 9.52 -5.73
C THR A 83 -0.31 8.66 -5.82
N ASP A 84 0.04 7.91 -4.76
CA ASP A 84 1.20 7.01 -4.79
C ASP A 84 1.04 5.92 -5.87
N TYR A 85 -0.19 5.38 -6.03
CA TYR A 85 -0.49 4.45 -7.12
C TYR A 85 -0.34 5.12 -8.50
N ASN A 86 -0.92 6.32 -8.67
CA ASN A 86 -0.83 7.05 -9.93
C ASN A 86 0.61 7.38 -10.31
N ASP A 87 1.44 7.75 -9.34
CA ASP A 87 2.87 7.99 -9.55
C ASP A 87 3.61 6.73 -10.01
N PHE A 88 3.20 5.56 -9.51
CA PHE A 88 3.74 4.29 -9.97
C PHE A 88 3.28 3.91 -11.39
N ILE A 89 2.00 4.08 -11.72
CA ILE A 89 1.42 3.55 -12.97
C ILE A 89 1.55 4.49 -14.17
N LYS A 90 1.61 5.81 -13.96
CA LYS A 90 1.54 6.83 -15.04
C LYS A 90 2.53 6.63 -16.18
N ASP A 91 3.75 6.17 -15.89
CA ASP A 91 4.81 5.97 -16.89
C ASP A 91 4.75 4.58 -17.53
N LYS A 92 3.87 3.69 -17.05
CA LYS A 92 3.73 2.29 -17.48
C LYS A 92 2.42 2.04 -18.23
N SER A 93 1.33 2.66 -17.78
CA SER A 93 0.04 2.70 -18.45
C SER A 93 -0.67 3.99 -18.06
N ALA A 94 -0.70 4.96 -18.99
CA ALA A 94 -1.31 6.26 -18.75
C ALA A 94 -2.84 6.17 -18.66
N GLU A 95 -3.45 5.19 -19.35
CA GLU A 95 -4.90 4.95 -19.29
C GLU A 95 -5.38 4.37 -17.96
N ASP A 96 -4.48 3.75 -17.17
CA ASP A 96 -4.82 3.13 -15.88
C ASP A 96 -4.65 4.09 -14.68
N VAL A 97 -4.37 5.38 -14.95
CA VAL A 97 -4.35 6.45 -13.93
C VAL A 97 -5.77 6.72 -13.43
N GLN A 98 -5.95 6.72 -12.11
CA GLN A 98 -7.25 6.92 -11.48
C GLN A 98 -7.50 8.39 -11.12
N LYS A 99 -8.77 8.80 -11.02
CA LYS A 99 -9.16 10.18 -10.68
C LYS A 99 -8.97 10.56 -9.20
N CYS A 100 -8.68 9.59 -8.32
CA CYS A 100 -8.44 9.80 -6.88
C CYS A 100 -9.56 10.54 -6.13
N GLU A 101 -10.83 10.24 -6.43
CA GLU A 101 -11.99 10.87 -5.79
C GLU A 101 -12.06 10.61 -4.28
N ASN A 102 -11.72 9.38 -3.87
CA ASN A 102 -11.51 8.99 -2.50
C ASN A 102 -10.01 8.78 -2.33
N GLN A 103 -9.40 9.27 -1.26
CA GLN A 103 -7.94 9.25 -1.07
C GLN A 103 -7.28 7.87 -1.32
N GLN A 104 -8.02 6.77 -1.24
CA GLN A 104 -7.55 5.42 -1.55
C GLN A 104 -7.83 5.05 -3.02
N PRO A 105 -6.90 4.33 -3.68
CA PRO A 105 -7.16 3.84 -5.03
C PRO A 105 -8.24 2.76 -5.01
N ASN A 106 -8.91 2.57 -6.15
CA ASN A 106 -9.75 1.41 -6.37
C ASN A 106 -8.87 0.18 -6.56
N ASN A 107 -8.79 -0.68 -5.54
CA ASN A 107 -7.93 -1.86 -5.53
C ASN A 107 -8.24 -2.87 -6.66
N LEU A 108 -9.48 -2.94 -7.17
CA LEU A 108 -9.79 -3.81 -8.32
C LEU A 108 -9.09 -3.30 -9.59
N GLN A 109 -9.18 -2.00 -9.84
CA GLN A 109 -8.51 -1.36 -10.96
C GLN A 109 -6.97 -1.40 -10.82
N VAL A 110 -6.45 -1.25 -9.59
CA VAL A 110 -5.01 -1.43 -9.34
C VAL A 110 -4.55 -2.83 -9.74
N ARG A 111 -5.29 -3.87 -9.33
CA ARG A 111 -4.96 -5.26 -9.71
C ARG A 111 -4.99 -5.44 -11.22
N GLU A 112 -6.01 -4.94 -11.90
CA GLU A 112 -6.12 -5.01 -13.36
C GLU A 112 -4.93 -4.33 -14.05
N ALA A 113 -4.60 -3.10 -13.64
CA ALA A 113 -3.49 -2.34 -14.20
C ALA A 113 -2.15 -3.03 -13.98
N VAL A 114 -1.84 -3.41 -12.73
CA VAL A 114 -0.60 -4.14 -12.40
C VAL A 114 -0.54 -5.47 -13.14
N MET A 115 -1.68 -6.10 -13.40
CA MET A 115 -1.72 -7.33 -14.20
C MET A 115 -1.40 -7.13 -15.69
N LYS A 116 -1.70 -5.96 -16.26
CA LYS A 116 -1.37 -5.64 -17.66
C LYS A 116 0.12 -5.36 -17.86
N ILE A 117 0.76 -4.76 -16.87
CA ILE A 117 2.18 -4.35 -16.91
C ILE A 117 3.15 -5.40 -16.35
N LYS A 118 2.69 -6.64 -16.16
CA LYS A 118 3.52 -7.75 -15.67
C LYS A 118 4.74 -7.95 -16.56
#